data_AF-A0A9W7GKM6-F1
#
_entry.id   AF-A0A9W7GKM6-F1
#
_cell.length_a   1.000
_cell.length_b   1.000
_cell.length_c   1.000
_cell.angle_alpha   90.00
_cell.angle_beta   90.00
_cell.angle_gamma   90.00
#
_symmetry.space_group_name_H-M   'P 1'
#
loop_
_entity.id
_entity.type
_entity.pdbx_description
1 polymer ?
#
loop_
_entity_poly.entity_id
_entity_poly.type
_entity_poly.pdbx_seq_one_letter_code
_entity_poly.pdbx_strand_id
1 'polypeptide(L)'
;MFFWRDTPPDRFATAAYGQNKAKCIADVSGAAGDITNAGLTINSAIMDCKDFGPECADDIDQIVDSLDSAANHVSDAVVDCGGGEETPCTVDVLKVVDDVSDATAAITNAVLHCGDGEKEDCAKDILTATKALSQAGLDIFKATDDCESELSKW
;
A
#
# COMPACT_ATOMS: atom_id res chain seq x y z
N MET A 1 -0.82 -11.80 -16.47
CA MET A 1 -1.07 -11.15 -17.77
C MET A 1 -2.16 -10.12 -17.53
N PHE A 2 -1.78 -8.90 -17.15
CA PHE A 2 -2.74 -7.83 -16.90
C PHE A 2 -3.15 -7.21 -18.23
N PHE A 3 -4.46 -7.19 -18.49
CA PHE A 3 -5.07 -6.74 -19.73
C PHE A 3 -5.24 -5.22 -19.70
N TRP A 4 -4.42 -4.49 -20.46
CA TRP A 4 -4.66 -3.09 -20.85
C TRP A 4 -4.80 -2.97 -22.36
N ARG A 5 -5.66 -3.79 -22.95
CA ARG A 5 -6.02 -3.66 -24.37
C ARG A 5 -7.54 -3.68 -24.47
N ASP A 6 -8.07 -2.52 -24.86
CA ASP A 6 -9.36 -2.29 -25.54
C ASP A 6 -10.26 -1.24 -24.85
N THR A 7 -9.77 0.00 -24.74
CA THR A 7 -10.64 1.18 -24.61
C THR A 7 -10.70 1.98 -25.93
N PRO A 8 -11.90 2.43 -26.35
CA PRO A 8 -12.12 3.08 -27.65
C PRO A 8 -11.47 4.48 -27.77
N PRO A 9 -11.15 4.95 -28.99
CA PRO A 9 -10.23 6.06 -29.23
C PRO A 9 -10.79 7.48 -29.06
N ASP A 10 -12.01 7.66 -28.56
CA ASP A 10 -12.73 8.94 -28.63
C ASP A 10 -13.19 9.53 -27.29
N ARG A 11 -12.57 9.13 -26.17
CA ARG A 11 -12.74 9.80 -24.85
C ARG A 11 -11.47 10.37 -24.22
N PHE A 12 -10.38 10.49 -24.98
CA PHE A 12 -9.20 11.26 -24.57
C PHE A 12 -9.45 12.76 -24.77
N ALA A 13 -10.29 13.34 -23.93
CA ALA A 13 -9.89 14.62 -23.36
C ALA A 13 -8.56 14.37 -22.65
N THR A 14 -7.56 15.19 -22.93
CA THR A 14 -6.24 15.20 -22.30
C THR A 14 -6.36 15.27 -20.76
N ALA A 15 -6.60 14.13 -20.13
CA ALA A 15 -6.37 13.96 -18.70
C ALA A 15 -4.86 13.89 -18.52
N ALA A 16 -4.37 14.77 -17.67
CA ALA A 16 -2.98 15.02 -17.37
C ALA A 16 -2.32 13.82 -16.65
N TYR A 17 -2.13 12.71 -17.36
CA TYR A 17 -1.41 11.54 -16.86
C TYR A 17 0.01 11.97 -16.47
N GLY A 18 0.35 11.85 -15.19
CA GLY A 18 1.69 12.14 -14.70
C GLY A 18 2.13 13.60 -14.67
N GLN A 19 1.20 14.55 -14.57
CA GLN A 19 1.53 15.99 -14.50
C GLN A 19 0.97 16.66 -13.23
N ASN A 20 0.31 15.91 -12.35
CA ASN A 20 -0.28 16.46 -11.13
C ASN A 20 0.60 16.19 -9.90
N LYS A 21 1.77 16.84 -9.90
CA LYS A 21 2.75 16.84 -8.82
C LYS A 21 2.18 16.91 -7.40
N ALA A 22 1.26 17.86 -7.18
CA ALA A 22 0.68 18.08 -5.87
C ALA A 22 -0.20 16.91 -5.44
N LYS A 23 -0.92 16.28 -6.38
CA LYS A 23 -1.69 15.07 -6.10
C LYS A 23 -0.79 13.85 -5.94
N CYS A 24 0.19 13.65 -6.82
CA CYS A 24 1.21 12.60 -6.68
C CYS A 24 1.78 12.55 -5.26
N ILE A 25 2.24 13.68 -4.71
CA ILE A 25 2.76 13.74 -3.33
C ILE A 25 1.66 13.51 -2.31
N ALA A 26 0.46 14.07 -2.51
CA ALA A 26 -0.66 13.85 -1.60
C ALA A 26 -1.07 12.38 -1.54
N ASP A 27 -1.02 11.66 -2.66
CA ASP A 27 -1.36 10.25 -2.77
C ASP A 27 -0.29 9.37 -2.12
N VAL A 28 1.00 9.63 -2.38
CA VAL A 28 2.10 8.95 -1.68
C VAL A 28 2.03 9.20 -0.17
N SER A 29 1.70 10.42 0.25
CA SER A 29 1.53 10.77 1.66
C SER A 29 0.28 10.13 2.28
N GLY A 30 -0.81 10.00 1.50
CA GLY A 30 -2.02 9.28 1.88
C GLY A 30 -1.72 7.82 2.16
N ALA A 31 -1.03 7.16 1.23
CA ALA A 31 -0.53 5.80 1.43
C ALA A 31 0.35 5.68 2.68
N ALA A 32 1.18 6.67 2.97
CA ALA A 32 2.00 6.71 4.19
C ALA A 32 1.15 6.67 5.47
N GLY A 33 0.09 7.48 5.49
CA GLY A 33 -0.85 7.56 6.60
C GLY A 33 -1.54 6.22 6.83
N ASP A 34 -2.01 5.59 5.76
CA ASP A 34 -2.74 4.33 5.83
C ASP A 34 -1.85 3.15 6.24
N ILE A 35 -0.63 3.07 5.71
CA ILE A 35 0.36 2.07 6.15
C ILE A 35 0.73 2.27 7.62
N THR A 36 0.84 3.52 8.07
CA THR A 36 1.08 3.82 9.48
C THR A 36 -0.08 3.33 10.34
N ASN A 37 -1.32 3.57 9.93
CA ASN A 37 -2.51 3.08 10.64
C ASN A 37 -2.54 1.54 10.69
N ALA A 38 -2.29 0.87 9.55
CA ALA A 38 -2.18 -0.58 9.50
C ALA A 38 -1.11 -1.11 10.47
N GLY A 39 0.07 -0.49 10.50
CA GLY A 39 1.15 -0.86 11.42
C GLY A 39 0.80 -0.66 12.90
N LEU A 40 0.03 0.38 13.24
CA LEU A 40 -0.46 0.59 14.60
C LEU A 40 -1.46 -0.50 15.00
N THR A 41 -2.41 -0.82 14.12
CA THR A 41 -3.42 -1.85 14.37
C THR A 41 -2.82 -3.25 14.46
N ILE A 42 -1.76 -3.55 13.70
CA ILE A 42 -1.03 -4.83 13.84
C ILE A 42 -0.47 -5.01 15.26
N ASN A 43 0.01 -3.94 15.90
CA ASN A 43 0.49 -4.07 17.28
C ASN A 43 -0.64 -4.46 18.24
N SER A 44 -1.86 -3.97 18.01
CA SER A 44 -3.06 -4.42 18.73
C SER A 44 -3.39 -5.87 18.41
N ALA A 45 -3.41 -6.23 17.12
CA ALA A 45 -3.71 -7.60 16.67
C ALA A 45 -2.76 -8.62 17.30
N ILE A 46 -1.46 -8.32 17.42
CA ILE A 46 -0.49 -9.20 18.08
C ILE A 46 -0.85 -9.48 19.55
N MET A 47 -1.45 -8.51 20.24
CA MET A 47 -1.89 -8.67 21.62
C MET A 47 -3.21 -9.45 21.70
N ASP A 48 -4.18 -9.08 20.87
CA ASP A 48 -5.55 -9.56 20.95
C ASP A 48 -5.73 -10.94 20.29
N CYS A 49 -4.90 -11.28 19.29
CA CYS A 49 -4.87 -12.60 18.64
C CYS A 49 -4.21 -13.70 19.47
N LYS A 50 -3.63 -13.42 20.64
CA LYS A 50 -3.06 -14.48 21.50
C LYS A 50 -4.10 -15.52 21.92
N ASP A 51 -5.30 -15.04 22.24
CA ASP A 51 -6.39 -15.87 22.75
C ASP A 51 -7.50 -16.11 21.73
N PHE A 52 -7.35 -15.62 20.49
CA PHE A 52 -8.35 -15.77 19.42
C PHE A 52 -9.71 -15.20 19.83
N GLY A 53 -9.69 -14.07 20.54
CA GLY A 53 -10.88 -13.31 20.91
C GLY A 53 -11.49 -12.59 19.69
N PRO A 54 -12.75 -12.14 19.79
CA PRO A 54 -13.38 -11.33 18.74
C PRO A 54 -12.57 -10.07 18.39
N GLU A 55 -11.82 -9.53 19.35
CA GLU A 55 -10.94 -8.37 19.16
C GLU A 55 -9.85 -8.61 18.10
N CYS A 56 -9.36 -9.86 17.97
CA CYS A 56 -8.41 -10.23 16.93
C CYS A 56 -8.98 -10.07 15.52
N ALA A 57 -10.25 -10.46 15.33
CA ALA A 57 -10.91 -10.32 14.04
C ALA A 57 -11.15 -8.84 13.70
N ASP A 58 -11.62 -8.05 14.68
CA ASP A 58 -11.84 -6.61 14.51
C ASP A 58 -10.54 -5.86 14.17
N ASP A 59 -9.40 -6.25 14.76
CA ASP A 59 -8.10 -5.67 14.43
C ASP A 59 -7.64 -6.06 13.02
N ILE A 60 -7.82 -7.32 12.62
CA ILE A 60 -7.49 -7.80 11.27
C ILE A 60 -8.32 -7.04 10.22
N ASP A 61 -9.61 -6.85 10.44
CA ASP A 61 -10.48 -6.12 9.51
C ASP A 61 -10.03 -4.65 9.36
N GLN A 62 -9.66 -3.99 10.47
CA GLN A 62 -9.11 -2.63 10.43
C GLN A 62 -7.77 -2.55 9.67
N ILE A 63 -6.93 -3.58 9.76
CA ILE A 63 -5.69 -3.65 8.98
C ILE A 63 -6.03 -3.77 7.49
N VAL A 64 -6.98 -4.64 7.13
CA VAL A 64 -7.42 -4.81 5.74
C VAL A 64 -7.97 -3.50 5.17
N ASP A 65 -8.82 -2.78 5.91
CA ASP A 65 -9.37 -1.48 5.48
C ASP A 65 -8.26 -0.43 5.25
N SER A 66 -7.25 -0.43 6.12
CA SER A 66 -6.09 0.46 5.98
C SER A 66 -5.27 0.09 4.75
N LEU A 67 -5.07 -1.19 4.46
CA LEU A 67 -4.32 -1.64 3.28
C LEU A 67 -5.08 -1.36 1.97
N ASP A 68 -6.41 -1.50 1.97
CA ASP A 68 -7.23 -1.13 0.80
C ASP A 68 -7.11 0.37 0.50
N SER A 69 -7.18 1.20 1.55
CA SER A 69 -6.99 2.66 1.43
C SER A 69 -5.59 3.01 0.91
N ALA A 70 -4.54 2.35 1.45
CA ALA A 70 -3.18 2.50 0.98
C ALA A 70 -3.05 2.09 -0.50
N ALA A 71 -3.63 0.96 -0.90
CA ALA A 71 -3.59 0.48 -2.28
C ALA A 71 -4.28 1.44 -3.26
N ASN A 72 -5.40 2.04 -2.85
CA ASN A 72 -6.09 3.08 -3.62
C ASN A 72 -5.19 4.30 -3.80
N HIS A 73 -4.59 4.81 -2.72
CA HIS A 73 -3.67 5.94 -2.80
C HIS A 73 -2.43 5.65 -3.67
N VAL A 74 -1.83 4.48 -3.55
CA VAL A 74 -0.68 4.11 -4.40
C VAL A 74 -1.10 4.00 -5.86
N SER A 75 -2.29 3.46 -6.14
CA SER A 75 -2.82 3.39 -7.51
C SER A 75 -3.03 4.78 -8.11
N ASP A 76 -3.56 5.72 -7.33
CA ASP A 76 -3.70 7.12 -7.73
C ASP A 76 -2.33 7.79 -7.93
N ALA A 77 -1.37 7.53 -7.05
CA ALA A 77 0.01 8.00 -7.19
C ALA A 77 0.65 7.49 -8.49
N VAL A 78 0.45 6.24 -8.89
CA VAL A 78 0.95 5.71 -10.17
C VAL A 78 0.41 6.53 -11.35
N VAL A 79 -0.86 6.93 -11.31
CA VAL A 79 -1.50 7.74 -12.35
C VAL A 79 -0.99 9.20 -12.32
N ASP A 80 -0.89 9.79 -11.14
CA ASP A 80 -0.58 11.21 -10.98
C ASP A 80 0.92 11.53 -11.03
N CYS A 81 1.78 10.56 -10.68
CA CYS A 81 3.24 10.63 -10.82
C CYS A 81 3.73 10.12 -12.19
N GLY A 82 2.95 9.27 -12.88
CA GLY A 82 3.34 8.54 -14.09
C GLY A 82 3.45 9.37 -15.36
N GLY A 83 4.37 10.33 -15.41
CA GLY A 83 4.58 11.23 -16.56
C GLY A 83 5.36 10.60 -17.71
N GLY A 84 5.01 9.39 -18.15
CA GLY A 84 5.56 8.73 -19.35
C GLY A 84 7.06 8.36 -19.34
N GLU A 85 7.88 8.91 -18.45
CA GLU A 85 9.31 8.63 -18.30
C GLU A 85 9.61 7.93 -16.97
N GLU A 86 10.59 7.02 -16.97
CA GLU A 86 11.12 6.41 -15.75
C GLU A 86 11.92 7.45 -14.96
N THR A 87 11.26 8.11 -14.01
CA THR A 87 11.88 8.98 -13.00
C THR A 87 12.13 8.21 -11.70
N PRO A 88 13.07 8.64 -10.85
CA PRO A 88 13.26 8.06 -9.52
C PRO A 88 11.95 7.99 -8.71
N CYS A 89 11.16 9.06 -8.73
CA CYS A 89 9.80 9.12 -8.15
C CYS A 89 8.91 7.98 -8.66
N THR A 90 8.77 7.80 -9.97
CA THR A 90 7.92 6.72 -10.52
C THR A 90 8.45 5.33 -10.20
N VAL A 91 9.77 5.15 -10.13
CA VAL A 91 10.38 3.86 -9.77
C VAL A 91 10.09 3.53 -8.31
N ASP A 92 10.19 4.51 -7.42
CA ASP A 92 9.93 4.29 -6.00
C ASP A 92 8.45 4.13 -5.69
N VAL A 93 7.54 4.86 -6.37
CA VAL A 93 6.09 4.60 -6.28
C VAL A 93 5.74 3.17 -6.70
N LEU A 94 6.37 2.63 -7.75
CA LEU A 94 6.16 1.25 -8.15
C LEU A 94 6.67 0.23 -7.10
N LYS A 95 7.76 0.53 -6.38
CA LYS A 95 8.18 -0.32 -5.26
C LYS A 95 7.17 -0.30 -4.12
N VAL A 96 6.55 0.86 -3.84
CA VAL A 96 5.47 0.93 -2.85
C VAL A 96 4.30 0.03 -3.25
N VAL A 97 3.96 -0.06 -4.55
CA VAL A 97 2.94 -1.01 -5.04
C VAL A 97 3.31 -2.44 -4.67
N ASP A 98 4.55 -2.86 -4.96
CA ASP A 98 5.03 -4.21 -4.69
C ASP A 98 4.98 -4.51 -3.18
N ASP A 99 5.45 -3.60 -2.34
CA ASP A 99 5.47 -3.79 -0.88
C ASP A 99 4.06 -3.83 -0.26
N VAL A 100 3.14 -2.97 -0.73
CA VAL A 100 1.73 -2.99 -0.28
C VAL A 100 1.06 -4.29 -0.71
N SER A 101 1.36 -4.80 -1.90
CA SER A 101 0.88 -6.10 -2.36
C SER A 101 1.40 -7.25 -1.48
N ASP A 102 2.69 -7.24 -1.14
CA ASP A 102 3.30 -8.24 -0.25
C ASP A 102 2.69 -8.19 1.16
N ALA A 103 2.46 -6.98 1.70
CA ALA A 103 1.78 -6.80 2.98
C ALA A 103 0.35 -7.34 2.96
N THR A 104 -0.39 -7.05 1.89
CA THR A 104 -1.77 -7.53 1.70
C THR A 104 -1.82 -9.06 1.61
N ALA A 105 -0.87 -9.68 0.91
CA ALA A 105 -0.77 -11.13 0.83
C ALA A 105 -0.47 -11.75 2.21
N ALA A 106 0.44 -11.15 2.98
CA ALA A 106 0.75 -11.63 4.34
C ALA A 106 -0.45 -11.50 5.29
N ILE A 107 -1.18 -10.38 5.26
CA ILE A 107 -2.40 -10.22 6.06
C ILE A 107 -3.50 -11.19 5.63
N THR A 108 -3.66 -11.43 4.33
CA THR A 108 -4.62 -12.43 3.83
C THR A 108 -4.31 -13.82 4.41
N ASN A 109 -3.04 -14.21 4.46
CA ASN A 109 -2.64 -15.48 5.07
C ASN A 109 -2.87 -15.47 6.58
N ALA A 110 -2.60 -14.36 7.27
CA ALA A 110 -2.92 -14.20 8.68
C ALA A 110 -4.42 -14.40 8.93
N VAL A 111 -5.31 -13.77 8.15
CA VAL A 111 -6.76 -13.96 8.27
C VAL A 111 -7.14 -15.44 8.21
N LEU A 112 -6.57 -16.17 7.24
CA LEU A 112 -6.84 -17.60 7.05
C LEU A 112 -6.36 -18.44 8.24
N HIS A 113 -5.07 -18.37 8.58
CA HIS A 113 -4.51 -19.19 9.66
C HIS A 113 -5.06 -18.78 11.03
N CYS A 114 -5.34 -17.50 11.25
CA CYS A 114 -5.97 -17.05 12.48
C CYS A 114 -7.41 -17.57 12.59
N GLY A 115 -8.17 -17.54 11.48
CA GLY A 115 -9.54 -18.07 11.41
C GLY A 115 -9.62 -19.59 11.60
N ASP A 116 -8.62 -20.34 11.14
CA ASP A 116 -8.53 -21.79 11.30
C ASP A 116 -8.00 -22.22 12.69
N GLY A 117 -7.62 -21.27 13.54
CA GLY A 117 -7.07 -21.52 14.88
C GLY A 117 -5.61 -22.00 14.89
N GLU A 118 -4.89 -21.83 13.77
CA GLU A 118 -3.49 -22.20 13.58
C GLU A 118 -2.57 -21.15 14.22
N LYS A 119 -2.43 -21.21 15.55
CA LYS A 119 -1.82 -20.12 16.33
C LYS A 119 -0.41 -19.71 15.91
N GLU A 120 0.43 -20.68 15.59
CA GLU A 120 1.82 -20.44 15.22
C GLU A 120 1.93 -19.78 13.84
N ASP A 121 1.16 -20.24 12.87
CA ASP A 121 1.15 -19.71 11.51
C ASP A 121 0.46 -18.33 11.44
N CYS A 122 -0.63 -18.15 12.19
CA CYS A 122 -1.27 -16.84 12.41
C CYS A 122 -0.25 -15.80 12.91
N ALA A 123 0.50 -16.10 13.98
CA ALA A 123 1.51 -15.18 14.52
C ALA A 123 2.65 -14.90 13.53
N LYS A 124 3.07 -15.92 12.78
CA LYS A 124 4.12 -15.81 11.77
C LYS A 124 3.70 -14.91 10.59
N ASP A 125 2.46 -15.01 10.15
CA ASP A 125 1.95 -14.19 9.05
C ASP A 125 1.74 -12.74 9.48
N ILE A 126 1.26 -12.51 10.70
CA ILE A 126 1.21 -11.16 11.29
C ILE A 126 2.62 -10.54 11.30
N LEU A 127 3.65 -11.27 11.75
CA LEU A 127 5.03 -10.78 11.72
C LEU A 127 5.55 -10.52 10.30
N THR A 128 5.13 -11.34 9.33
CA THR A 128 5.48 -11.16 7.93
C THR A 128 4.84 -9.89 7.38
N ALA A 129 3.58 -9.63 7.71
CA ALA A 129 2.87 -8.41 7.37
C ALA A 129 3.54 -7.18 8.00
N THR A 130 3.92 -7.23 9.28
CA THR A 130 4.67 -6.16 9.95
C THR A 130 5.94 -5.80 9.19
N LYS A 131 6.68 -6.82 8.74
CA LYS A 131 7.93 -6.61 8.00
C LYS A 131 7.67 -5.98 6.63
N ALA A 132 6.68 -6.48 5.90
CA ALA A 132 6.30 -5.93 4.60
C ALA A 132 5.85 -4.46 4.73
N LEU A 133 5.04 -4.13 5.74
CA LEU A 133 4.61 -2.75 5.99
C LEU A 133 5.74 -1.83 6.41
N SER A 134 6.70 -2.34 7.18
CA SER A 134 7.89 -1.58 7.54
C SER A 134 8.72 -1.25 6.29
N GLN A 135 8.83 -2.20 5.35
CA GLN A 135 9.51 -1.99 4.08
C GLN A 135 8.74 -0.98 3.20
N ALA A 136 7.42 -1.15 3.08
CA ALA A 136 6.54 -0.22 2.37
C ALA A 136 6.68 1.21 2.92
N GLY A 137 6.72 1.38 4.24
CA GLY A 137 6.92 2.69 4.87
C GLY A 137 8.28 3.32 4.52
N LEU A 138 9.35 2.53 4.42
CA LEU A 138 10.67 3.02 3.98
C LEU A 138 10.66 3.45 2.51
N ASP A 139 10.00 2.68 1.65
CA ASP A 139 9.95 2.97 0.22
C ASP A 139 8.97 4.11 -0.09
N ILE A 140 7.92 4.30 0.71
CA ILE A 140 7.10 5.53 0.70
C ILE A 140 7.91 6.75 1.08
N PHE A 141 8.76 6.66 2.11
CA PHE A 141 9.60 7.78 2.51
C PHE A 141 10.55 8.19 1.38
N LYS A 142 11.16 7.21 0.71
CA LYS A 142 12.00 7.46 -0.47
C LYS A 142 11.20 8.02 -1.64
N ALA A 143 10.04 7.44 -1.95
CA ALA A 143 9.16 7.94 -2.99
C ALA A 143 8.77 9.40 -2.73
N THR A 144 8.46 9.76 -1.49
CA THR A 144 8.16 11.14 -1.11
C THR A 144 9.35 12.07 -1.37
N ASP A 145 10.55 11.71 -0.92
CA ASP A 145 11.77 12.51 -1.13
C ASP A 145 12.11 12.66 -2.61
N ASP A 146 12.07 11.57 -3.37
CA ASP A 146 12.35 11.57 -4.81
C ASP A 146 11.30 12.36 -5.57
N CYS A 147 10.00 12.19 -5.28
CA CYS A 147 8.94 12.96 -5.90
C CYS A 147 9.02 14.46 -5.55
N GLU A 148 9.37 14.82 -4.32
CA GLU A 148 9.64 16.20 -3.92
C GLU A 148 10.85 16.80 -4.65
N SER A 149 11.94 16.03 -4.79
CA SER A 149 13.15 16.49 -5.47
C SER A 149 12.91 16.73 -6.97
N GLU A 150 12.08 15.90 -7.59
CA GLU A 150 11.67 15.99 -8.98
C GLU A 150 10.70 17.17 -9.22
N LEU A 151 9.98 17.67 -8.19
CA LEU A 151 9.14 18.88 -8.32
C LEU A 151 9.91 20.07 -8.91
N SER A 152 11.20 20.18 -8.58
CA SER A 152 12.09 21.28 -8.99
C SER A 152 12.61 21.18 -10.42
N LYS A 153 12.47 20.00 -11.06
CA LYS A 153 13.06 19.68 -12.36
C LYS A 153 12.04 19.65 -13.50
N TRP A 154 10.76 19.68 -13.15
CA TRP A 154 9.61 19.60 -14.07
C TRP A 154 9.02 20.99 -14.34
#